data_AF-A0A421DVM5-F1
#
_entry.id   AF-A0A421DVM5-F1
#
_cell.length_a   1.000
_cell.length_b   1.000
_cell.length_c   1.000
_cell.angle_alpha   90.00
_cell.angle_beta   90.00
_cell.angle_gamma   90.00
#
_symmetry.space_group_name_H-M   'P 1'
#
loop_
_entity.id
_entity.type
_entity.pdbx_description
1 polymer ?
#
loop_
_entity_poly.entity_id
_entity_poly.type
_entity_poly.pdbx_seq_one_letter_code
_entity_poly.pdbx_strand_id
1 'polypeptide(L)'
;MPNNDSTQTTVDEILNVDEGDSEDESDIFEKPWLLEIDNVPDANRIVGRDDHITFLAKNLRKMRTNSVPDNVLEWGETGTGKTLVARHVCERLEAATAGTDSPIVTAYINPDPISTYTSTFRKIAEQVNAKAENPLDVPYQGLSAEHYRDQKLWPVVQREFSGGLVVIIDEIDKHGEVNEVLYTLSRSQSKDDVDFPVLTIGISNDIEFKGEIESRVQSTLQPEHRTFTPYEEDQLIAILENRRDAFYDGVLDDEVIPTTAELAAEEHGDARRAVRLFRNAGEIADEEGDDIVTANHVLEADELVEVELFMEMVKGTPLSGKLLLFALTRLDRNNPEKEWFRTSEIHEVYQTVARDVEVEPKGYNRALELLNKHVTTGVLESKKKEGGDQGKFRSYSLQGDVESTRTGLINSTPELQTLMGW
;
A
#
# COMPACT_ATOMS: atom_id res chain seq x y z
N MET A 1 43.88 -28.02 1.75
CA MET A 1 43.19 -26.99 0.95
C MET A 1 41.82 -27.57 0.64
N PRO A 2 40.74 -27.10 1.27
CA PRO A 2 39.40 -27.57 0.98
C PRO A 2 38.75 -26.71 -0.10
N ASN A 3 38.04 -27.39 -1.00
CA ASN A 3 37.20 -26.82 -2.05
C ASN A 3 36.07 -25.98 -1.44
N ASN A 4 35.81 -24.86 -2.10
CA ASN A 4 34.67 -23.98 -1.87
C ASN A 4 33.87 -23.95 -3.17
N ASP A 5 32.98 -24.92 -3.37
CA ASP A 5 31.95 -24.89 -4.41
C ASP A 5 30.60 -24.77 -3.70
N SER A 6 30.26 -23.54 -3.34
CA SER A 6 28.92 -23.14 -2.94
C SER A 6 28.15 -22.73 -4.19
N THR A 7 27.17 -23.55 -4.55
CA THR A 7 25.93 -23.24 -5.25
C THR A 7 25.64 -21.74 -5.41
N GLN A 8 26.13 -21.16 -6.50
CA GLN A 8 25.42 -20.12 -7.24
C GLN A 8 25.05 -20.76 -8.57
N THR A 9 23.96 -21.52 -8.59
CA THR A 9 23.19 -21.74 -9.81
C THR A 9 22.91 -20.35 -10.35
N THR A 10 23.55 -20.02 -11.47
CA THR A 10 23.68 -18.65 -11.93
C THR A 10 22.31 -18.10 -12.28
N VAL A 11 22.02 -16.88 -11.82
CA VAL A 11 20.83 -16.10 -12.19
C VAL A 11 20.62 -16.09 -13.73
N ASP A 12 21.70 -16.21 -14.50
CA ASP A 12 21.68 -16.32 -15.96
C ASP A 12 21.09 -17.65 -16.50
N GLU A 13 21.10 -18.75 -15.74
CA GLU A 13 20.40 -20.00 -16.11
C GLU A 13 18.89 -19.88 -15.90
N ILE A 14 18.44 -19.10 -14.93
CA ILE A 14 17.01 -18.82 -14.67
C ILE A 14 16.46 -17.79 -15.68
N LEU A 15 17.31 -16.86 -16.15
CA LEU A 15 16.90 -15.80 -17.08
C LEU A 15 17.07 -16.17 -18.57
N ASN A 16 17.75 -17.26 -18.89
CA ASN A 16 17.88 -17.74 -20.27
C ASN A 16 16.62 -18.50 -20.68
N VAL A 17 15.61 -17.75 -21.13
CA VAL A 17 14.52 -18.31 -21.95
C VAL A 17 15.11 -18.52 -23.36
N ASP A 18 15.75 -19.66 -23.59
CA ASP A 18 16.04 -20.12 -24.96
C ASP A 18 14.69 -20.36 -25.66
N GLU A 19 14.50 -19.79 -26.85
CA GLU A 19 13.26 -19.84 -27.67
C GLU A 19 12.90 -21.26 -28.19
N GLY A 20 13.03 -22.31 -27.38
CA GLY A 20 12.90 -23.70 -27.82
C GLY A 20 12.42 -24.74 -26.82
N ASP A 21 12.33 -24.45 -25.52
CA ASP A 21 11.80 -25.40 -24.51
C ASP A 21 10.58 -24.80 -23.81
N SER A 22 9.43 -25.46 -23.98
CA SER A 22 8.12 -25.10 -23.44
C SER A 22 7.89 -25.76 -22.08
N GLU A 23 8.55 -25.29 -21.02
CA GLU A 23 8.40 -25.83 -19.65
C GLU A 23 8.30 -24.77 -18.54
N ASP A 24 7.83 -23.55 -18.83
CA ASP A 24 7.43 -22.54 -17.82
C ASP A 24 6.16 -21.76 -18.25
N GLU A 25 5.24 -22.41 -18.98
CA GLU A 25 3.87 -21.88 -19.12
C GLU A 25 3.06 -22.39 -17.92
N SER A 26 2.71 -21.50 -17.00
CA SER A 26 1.75 -21.78 -15.93
C SER A 26 0.50 -22.40 -16.52
N ASP A 27 0.09 -23.58 -16.04
CA ASP A 27 -1.16 -24.21 -16.46
C ASP A 27 -2.38 -23.55 -15.78
N ILE A 28 -2.13 -22.65 -14.82
CA ILE A 28 -3.14 -21.93 -14.04
C ILE A 28 -3.49 -20.57 -14.65
N PHE A 29 -2.49 -19.78 -15.04
CA PHE A 29 -2.68 -18.37 -15.42
C PHE A 29 -2.67 -18.11 -16.92
N GLU A 30 -3.72 -17.47 -17.44
CA GLU A 30 -3.76 -16.94 -18.82
C GLU A 30 -3.27 -15.48 -18.87
N LYS A 31 -3.68 -14.66 -17.90
CA LYS A 31 -3.40 -13.21 -17.85
C LYS A 31 -3.06 -12.74 -16.43
N PRO A 32 -1.92 -13.17 -15.86
CA PRO A 32 -1.59 -12.93 -14.45
C PRO A 32 -1.50 -11.43 -14.09
N TRP A 33 -1.14 -10.57 -15.05
CA TRP A 33 -1.08 -9.12 -14.86
C TRP A 33 -2.44 -8.48 -14.50
N LEU A 34 -3.57 -9.15 -14.73
CA LEU A 34 -4.90 -8.71 -14.28
C LEU A 34 -5.07 -8.70 -12.75
N LEU A 35 -4.21 -9.44 -12.05
CA LEU A 35 -4.20 -9.54 -10.59
C LEU A 35 -3.13 -8.66 -9.93
N GLU A 36 -2.36 -7.90 -10.72
CA GLU A 36 -1.46 -6.90 -10.16
C GLU A 36 -2.25 -5.74 -9.51
N ILE A 37 -1.76 -5.29 -8.36
CA ILE A 37 -2.40 -4.21 -7.57
C ILE A 37 -2.42 -2.89 -8.34
N ASP A 38 -1.40 -2.63 -9.15
CA ASP A 38 -1.23 -1.39 -9.91
C ASP A 38 -1.93 -1.41 -11.27
N ASN A 39 -2.53 -2.53 -11.66
CA ASN A 39 -3.29 -2.61 -12.89
C ASN A 39 -4.60 -1.81 -12.75
N VAL A 40 -4.77 -0.80 -13.61
CA VAL A 40 -6.00 -0.01 -13.72
C VAL A 40 -6.90 -0.71 -14.75
N PRO A 41 -8.02 -1.35 -14.33
CA PRO A 41 -8.88 -2.05 -15.25
C PRO A 41 -9.62 -1.08 -16.18
N ASP A 42 -10.11 -1.61 -17.30
CA ASP A 42 -11.09 -0.91 -18.13
C ASP A 42 -12.31 -0.46 -17.32
N ALA A 43 -12.98 0.59 -17.79
CA ALA A 43 -14.13 1.20 -17.11
C ALA A 43 -15.22 0.20 -16.73
N ASN A 44 -15.42 -0.80 -17.59
CA ASN A 44 -16.45 -1.82 -17.43
C ASN A 44 -16.11 -2.87 -16.36
N ARG A 45 -14.88 -2.83 -15.81
CA ARG A 45 -14.38 -3.76 -14.79
C ARG A 45 -14.36 -3.16 -13.39
N ILE A 46 -14.57 -1.83 -13.24
CA ILE A 46 -14.66 -1.20 -11.92
C ILE A 46 -16.06 -1.45 -11.35
N VAL A 47 -16.13 -2.16 -10.23
CA VAL A 47 -17.38 -2.56 -9.58
C VAL A 47 -17.69 -1.66 -8.39
N GLY A 48 -18.98 -1.39 -8.14
CA GLY A 48 -19.44 -0.77 -6.88
C GLY A 48 -19.05 0.70 -6.69
N ARG A 49 -18.56 1.37 -7.74
CA ARG A 49 -18.09 2.77 -7.71
C ARG A 49 -18.69 3.66 -8.80
N ASP A 50 -19.79 3.25 -9.41
CA ASP A 50 -20.47 4.00 -10.48
C ASP A 50 -20.84 5.42 -10.09
N ASP A 51 -21.28 5.63 -8.84
CA ASP A 51 -21.65 6.95 -8.33
C ASP A 51 -20.44 7.87 -8.16
N HIS A 52 -19.28 7.34 -7.76
CA HIS A 52 -18.01 8.07 -7.65
C HIS A 52 -17.47 8.42 -9.03
N ILE A 53 -17.44 7.44 -9.95
CA ILE A 53 -17.04 7.64 -11.34
C ILE A 53 -17.92 8.70 -12.01
N THR A 54 -19.25 8.57 -11.87
CA THR A 54 -20.21 9.49 -12.48
C THR A 54 -20.06 10.90 -11.93
N PHE A 55 -19.86 11.05 -10.63
CA PHE A 55 -19.62 12.35 -10.01
C PHE A 55 -18.34 12.99 -10.54
N LEU A 56 -17.22 12.27 -10.48
CA LEU A 56 -15.93 12.81 -10.88
C LEU A 56 -15.93 13.16 -12.37
N ALA A 57 -16.48 12.29 -13.22
CA ALA A 57 -16.61 12.56 -14.65
C ALA A 57 -17.49 13.80 -14.93
N LYS A 58 -18.61 13.96 -14.23
CA LYS A 58 -19.47 15.17 -14.37
C LYS A 58 -18.75 16.42 -13.90
N ASN A 59 -17.98 16.35 -12.82
CA ASN A 59 -17.22 17.47 -12.29
C ASN A 59 -16.08 17.87 -13.24
N LEU A 60 -15.24 16.91 -13.67
CA LEU A 60 -14.15 17.16 -14.61
C LEU A 60 -14.65 17.64 -15.98
N ARG A 61 -15.81 17.16 -16.44
CA ARG A 61 -16.44 17.67 -17.66
C ARG A 61 -16.67 19.19 -17.61
N LYS A 62 -16.85 19.78 -16.42
CA LYS A 62 -17.02 21.23 -16.28
C LYS A 62 -15.82 22.01 -16.83
N MET A 63 -14.59 21.47 -16.77
CA MET A 63 -13.39 22.06 -17.38
C MET A 63 -13.51 22.30 -18.89
N ARG A 64 -14.37 21.53 -19.58
CA ARG A 64 -14.65 21.69 -21.01
C ARG A 64 -15.84 22.61 -21.31
N THR A 65 -16.47 23.15 -20.29
CA THR A 65 -17.68 23.97 -20.41
C THR A 65 -17.47 25.31 -19.72
N ASN A 66 -18.39 26.25 -19.88
CA ASN A 66 -18.29 27.56 -19.22
C ASN A 66 -18.66 27.52 -17.72
N SER A 67 -18.41 26.39 -17.05
CA SER A 67 -18.73 26.13 -15.64
C SER A 67 -17.45 25.90 -14.84
N VAL A 68 -17.44 26.28 -13.57
CA VAL A 68 -16.28 26.13 -12.70
C VAL A 68 -16.26 24.72 -12.11
N PRO A 69 -15.19 23.91 -12.32
CA PRO A 69 -15.02 22.63 -11.65
C PRO A 69 -14.65 22.82 -10.18
N ASP A 70 -15.09 21.90 -9.33
CA ASP A 70 -14.80 21.93 -7.90
C ASP A 70 -13.60 21.04 -7.59
N ASN A 71 -12.67 21.49 -6.73
CA ASN A 71 -11.64 20.59 -6.21
C ASN A 71 -12.30 19.43 -5.46
N VAL A 72 -11.66 18.26 -5.41
CA VAL A 72 -12.27 17.07 -4.78
C VAL A 72 -11.35 16.55 -3.70
N LEU A 73 -11.94 16.19 -2.55
CA LEU A 73 -11.25 15.42 -1.52
C LEU A 73 -11.98 14.11 -1.24
N GLU A 74 -11.27 13.01 -1.47
CA GLU A 74 -11.76 11.65 -1.33
C GLU A 74 -11.20 10.97 -0.07
N TRP A 75 -12.08 10.36 0.71
CA TRP A 75 -11.77 9.74 2.01
C TRP A 75 -12.27 8.30 2.04
N GLY A 76 -11.59 7.42 2.74
CA GLY A 76 -12.05 6.06 3.00
C GLY A 76 -10.89 5.14 3.34
N GLU A 77 -11.15 3.95 3.87
CA GLU A 77 -10.10 3.00 4.24
C GLU A 77 -9.30 2.53 3.02
N THR A 78 -8.16 1.86 3.25
CA THR A 78 -7.35 1.28 2.17
C THR A 78 -8.16 0.28 1.34
N GLY A 79 -7.76 0.05 0.10
CA GLY A 79 -8.44 -0.94 -0.75
C GLY A 79 -9.82 -0.56 -1.28
N THR A 80 -10.42 0.55 -0.84
CA THR A 80 -11.79 0.96 -1.24
C THR A 80 -11.94 1.48 -2.67
N GLY A 81 -10.85 1.61 -3.43
CA GLY A 81 -10.89 1.99 -4.86
C GLY A 81 -10.73 3.48 -5.18
N LYS A 82 -10.35 4.33 -4.20
CA LYS A 82 -10.17 5.78 -4.38
C LYS A 82 -9.21 6.12 -5.52
N THR A 83 -7.94 5.69 -5.40
CA THR A 83 -6.89 5.90 -6.41
C THR A 83 -7.30 5.35 -7.77
N LEU A 84 -7.94 4.17 -7.79
CA LEU A 84 -8.37 3.53 -9.02
C LEU A 84 -9.39 4.38 -9.77
N VAL A 85 -10.44 4.85 -9.10
CA VAL A 85 -11.48 5.70 -9.69
C VAL A 85 -10.90 7.03 -10.17
N ALA A 86 -10.09 7.69 -9.34
CA ALA A 86 -9.48 8.97 -9.68
C ALA A 86 -8.61 8.87 -10.93
N ARG A 87 -7.70 7.88 -10.98
CA ARG A 87 -6.82 7.64 -12.14
C ARG A 87 -7.63 7.26 -13.38
N HIS A 88 -8.57 6.32 -13.25
CA HIS A 88 -9.39 5.88 -14.36
C HIS A 88 -10.14 7.02 -15.04
N VAL A 89 -10.82 7.88 -14.26
CA VAL A 89 -11.57 9.01 -14.80
C VAL A 89 -10.64 10.05 -15.43
N CYS A 90 -9.47 10.28 -14.83
CA CYS A 90 -8.46 11.21 -15.35
C CYS A 90 -7.83 10.73 -16.65
N GLU A 91 -7.45 9.46 -16.75
CA GLU A 91 -6.90 8.85 -17.98
C GLU A 91 -7.91 8.92 -19.12
N ARG A 92 -9.20 8.66 -18.85
CA ARG A 92 -10.27 8.82 -19.84
C ARG A 92 -10.50 10.28 -20.23
N LEU A 93 -10.34 11.23 -19.31
CA LEU A 93 -10.44 12.66 -19.60
C LEU A 93 -9.32 13.10 -20.54
N GLU A 94 -8.08 12.71 -20.27
CA GLU A 94 -6.93 12.99 -21.16
C GLU A 94 -7.18 12.39 -22.55
N ALA A 95 -7.52 11.10 -22.62
CA ALA A 95 -7.79 10.44 -23.90
C ALA A 95 -8.95 11.09 -24.69
N ALA A 96 -10.01 11.52 -24.00
CA ALA A 96 -11.17 12.16 -24.63
C ALA A 96 -10.94 13.62 -25.04
N THR A 97 -9.86 14.26 -24.56
CA THR A 97 -9.50 15.64 -24.89
C THR A 97 -8.25 15.73 -25.76
N ALA A 98 -7.50 14.64 -25.90
CA ALA A 98 -6.41 14.49 -26.84
C ALA A 98 -6.89 14.82 -28.28
N GLY A 99 -6.14 15.68 -28.97
CA GLY A 99 -6.45 16.12 -30.34
C GLY A 99 -7.61 17.11 -30.46
N THR A 100 -8.18 17.59 -29.35
CA THR A 100 -9.12 18.72 -29.36
C THR A 100 -8.37 20.06 -29.26
N ASP A 101 -9.06 21.19 -29.45
CA ASP A 101 -8.47 22.53 -29.31
C ASP A 101 -8.17 22.91 -27.84
N SER A 102 -8.59 22.08 -26.87
CA SER A 102 -8.40 22.31 -25.44
C SER A 102 -8.11 20.99 -24.71
N PRO A 103 -6.94 20.37 -24.99
CA PRO A 103 -6.52 19.13 -24.33
C PRO A 103 -6.26 19.38 -22.84
N ILE A 104 -6.60 18.37 -22.03
CA ILE A 104 -6.38 18.38 -20.58
C ILE A 104 -5.27 17.40 -20.26
N VAL A 105 -4.39 17.76 -19.32
CA VAL A 105 -3.33 16.89 -18.81
C VAL A 105 -3.55 16.58 -17.34
N THR A 106 -3.08 15.42 -16.90
CA THR A 106 -3.17 14.94 -15.54
C THR A 106 -1.77 14.65 -14.98
N ALA A 107 -1.59 14.87 -13.69
CA ALA A 107 -0.41 14.45 -12.94
C ALA A 107 -0.85 13.68 -11.69
N TYR A 108 -0.21 12.55 -11.42
CA TYR A 108 -0.45 11.71 -10.24
C TYR A 108 0.75 11.76 -9.29
N ILE A 109 0.51 12.20 -8.06
CA ILE A 109 1.54 12.33 -7.02
C ILE A 109 1.16 11.42 -5.86
N ASN A 110 2.01 10.42 -5.58
CA ASN A 110 2.00 9.73 -4.29
C ASN A 110 3.17 10.26 -3.44
N PRO A 111 2.91 11.04 -2.37
CA PRO A 111 3.94 11.58 -1.49
C PRO A 111 4.57 10.52 -0.59
N ASP A 112 5.90 10.41 -0.64
CA ASP A 112 6.67 9.77 0.42
C ASP A 112 6.76 10.68 1.66
N PRO A 113 7.05 10.16 2.86
CA PRO A 113 7.17 10.97 4.10
C PRO A 113 8.22 12.11 4.04
N ILE A 114 9.17 12.03 3.11
CA ILE A 114 10.21 13.06 2.87
C ILE A 114 9.85 14.02 1.73
N SER A 115 8.63 13.91 1.19
CA SER A 115 8.16 14.78 0.11
C SER A 115 8.07 16.23 0.58
N THR A 116 8.61 17.11 -0.24
CA THR A 116 8.61 18.56 -0.04
C THR A 116 7.77 19.25 -1.11
N TYR A 117 7.33 20.47 -0.81
CA TYR A 117 6.69 21.39 -1.74
C TYR A 117 7.44 21.49 -3.07
N THR A 118 8.78 21.61 -3.02
CA THR A 118 9.61 21.67 -4.24
C THR A 118 9.59 20.36 -5.02
N SER A 119 9.76 19.21 -4.35
CA SER A 119 9.74 17.92 -5.04
C SER A 119 8.39 17.60 -5.67
N THR A 120 7.29 18.07 -5.09
CA THR A 120 5.94 17.89 -5.63
C THR A 120 5.78 18.65 -6.94
N PHE A 121 6.12 19.93 -6.99
CA PHE A 121 6.06 20.70 -8.25
C PHE A 121 7.05 20.20 -9.30
N ARG A 122 8.23 19.68 -8.89
CA ARG A 122 9.13 18.98 -9.81
C ARG A 122 8.47 17.74 -10.41
N LYS A 123 7.92 16.84 -9.60
CA LYS A 123 7.24 15.61 -10.06
C LYS A 123 6.06 15.93 -10.99
N ILE A 124 5.27 16.97 -10.67
CA ILE A 124 4.18 17.44 -11.57
C ILE A 124 4.76 17.92 -12.90
N ALA A 125 5.81 18.76 -12.87
CA ALA A 125 6.47 19.23 -14.09
C ALA A 125 7.04 18.07 -14.92
N GLU A 126 7.70 17.09 -14.30
CA GLU A 126 8.24 15.91 -14.99
C GLU A 126 7.14 15.13 -15.73
N GLN A 127 6.02 14.85 -15.08
CA GLN A 127 4.93 14.09 -15.69
C GLN A 127 4.24 14.85 -16.82
N VAL A 128 4.00 16.16 -16.65
CA VAL A 128 3.42 16.99 -17.70
C VAL A 128 4.36 17.10 -18.90
N ASN A 129 5.66 17.29 -18.65
CA ASN A 129 6.65 17.34 -19.73
C ASN A 129 6.79 15.99 -20.45
N ALA A 130 6.73 14.86 -19.73
CA ALA A 130 6.77 13.53 -20.35
C ALA A 130 5.60 13.27 -21.31
N LYS A 131 4.47 13.96 -21.13
CA LYS A 131 3.28 13.89 -21.99
C LYS A 131 3.27 14.92 -23.12
N ALA A 132 4.16 15.91 -23.08
CA ALA A 132 4.20 17.01 -24.05
C ALA A 132 4.95 16.60 -25.33
N GLU A 133 4.53 17.16 -26.47
CA GLU A 133 5.23 17.01 -27.75
C GLU A 133 6.56 17.77 -27.75
N ASN A 134 6.64 18.92 -27.07
CA ASN A 134 7.85 19.73 -26.97
C ASN A 134 8.31 19.90 -25.52
N PRO A 135 8.81 18.85 -24.85
CA PRO A 135 9.17 18.91 -23.44
C PRO A 135 10.28 19.93 -23.15
N LEU A 136 10.20 20.53 -21.97
CA LEU A 136 11.28 21.28 -21.35
C LEU A 136 12.08 20.33 -20.45
N ASP A 137 13.39 20.54 -20.40
CA ASP A 137 14.25 19.83 -19.44
C ASP A 137 13.85 20.19 -18.01
N VAL A 138 13.57 19.18 -17.18
CA VAL A 138 13.23 19.32 -15.77
C VAL A 138 14.36 18.74 -14.93
N PRO A 139 15.33 19.57 -14.48
CA PRO A 139 16.42 19.10 -13.63
C PRO A 139 15.92 18.44 -12.36
N TYR A 140 16.63 17.42 -11.88
CA TYR A 140 16.26 16.75 -10.63
C TYR A 140 16.40 17.66 -9.39
N GLN A 141 17.39 18.55 -9.40
CA GLN A 141 17.71 19.47 -8.30
C GLN A 141 18.27 20.80 -8.81
N GLY A 142 18.39 21.78 -7.90
CA GLY A 142 19.03 23.07 -8.18
C GLY A 142 18.05 24.20 -8.54
N LEU A 143 16.75 23.90 -8.60
CA LEU A 143 15.70 24.86 -8.88
C LEU A 143 14.75 25.00 -7.67
N SER A 144 14.20 26.20 -7.49
CA SER A 144 13.13 26.44 -6.53
C SER A 144 11.79 25.91 -7.04
N ALA A 145 10.83 25.68 -6.16
CA ALA A 145 9.47 25.32 -6.53
C ALA A 145 8.82 26.33 -7.49
N GLU A 146 9.06 27.62 -7.28
CA GLU A 146 8.61 28.71 -8.17
C GLU A 146 9.21 28.57 -9.57
N HIS A 147 10.50 28.26 -9.66
CA HIS A 147 11.13 28.05 -10.96
C HIS A 147 10.58 26.80 -11.68
N TYR A 148 10.31 25.70 -10.97
CA TYR A 148 9.63 24.55 -11.58
C TYR A 148 8.24 24.93 -12.11
N ARG A 149 7.47 25.69 -11.33
CA ARG A 149 6.14 26.15 -11.77
C ARG A 149 6.22 27.06 -12.99
N ASP A 150 6.92 28.17 -12.86
CA ASP A 150 6.86 29.28 -13.82
C ASP A 150 7.65 29.01 -15.10
N GLN A 151 8.69 28.17 -15.01
CA GLN A 151 9.59 27.92 -16.15
C GLN A 151 9.45 26.52 -16.73
N LYS A 152 8.95 25.54 -15.97
CA LYS A 152 8.92 24.13 -16.39
C LYS A 152 7.52 23.54 -16.52
N LEU A 153 6.56 23.99 -15.71
CA LEU A 153 5.20 23.45 -15.69
C LEU A 153 4.21 24.34 -16.47
N TRP A 154 3.95 25.56 -15.99
CA TRP A 154 2.93 26.44 -16.55
C TRP A 154 3.11 26.75 -18.04
N PRO A 155 4.33 27.03 -18.55
CA PRO A 155 4.51 27.27 -19.98
C PRO A 155 4.13 26.09 -20.86
N VAL A 156 4.34 24.86 -20.38
CA VAL A 156 4.03 23.63 -21.11
C VAL A 156 2.53 23.37 -21.10
N VAL A 157 1.88 23.52 -19.94
CA VAL A 157 0.43 23.41 -19.82
C VAL A 157 -0.25 24.47 -20.70
N GLN A 158 0.19 25.72 -20.67
CA GLN A 158 -0.43 26.78 -21.47
C GLN A 158 -0.31 26.53 -22.98
N ARG A 159 0.85 26.04 -23.42
CA ARG A 159 1.14 25.83 -24.84
C ARG A 159 0.43 24.60 -25.40
N GLU A 160 0.38 23.51 -24.64
CA GLU A 160 0.00 22.19 -25.16
C GLU A 160 -1.22 21.57 -24.47
N PHE A 161 -1.62 22.08 -23.31
CA PHE A 161 -2.73 21.57 -22.49
C PHE A 161 -3.65 22.69 -22.01
N SER A 162 -4.06 23.55 -22.94
CA SER A 162 -4.87 24.75 -22.68
C SER A 162 -6.24 24.45 -22.05
N GLY A 163 -6.72 23.20 -22.13
CA GLY A 163 -7.93 22.75 -21.44
C GLY A 163 -7.75 22.63 -19.92
N GLY A 164 -6.51 22.57 -19.42
CA GLY A 164 -6.18 22.61 -18.00
C GLY A 164 -5.34 21.45 -17.50
N LEU A 165 -5.07 21.49 -16.20
CA LEU A 165 -4.31 20.49 -15.45
C LEU A 165 -5.17 19.91 -14.31
N VAL A 166 -5.20 18.59 -14.19
CA VAL A 166 -5.74 17.88 -13.02
C VAL A 166 -4.59 17.24 -12.24
N VAL A 167 -4.42 17.60 -10.97
CA VAL A 167 -3.42 17.01 -10.08
C VAL A 167 -4.10 16.08 -9.10
N ILE A 168 -3.82 14.78 -9.21
CA ILE A 168 -4.17 13.79 -8.20
C ILE A 168 -3.04 13.77 -7.19
N ILE A 169 -3.34 14.01 -5.92
CA ILE A 169 -2.42 13.81 -4.82
C ILE A 169 -2.99 12.66 -3.99
N ASP A 170 -2.35 11.50 -4.06
CA ASP A 170 -2.68 10.33 -3.27
C ASP A 170 -2.08 10.44 -1.87
N GLU A 171 -2.61 9.69 -0.90
CA GLU A 171 -2.15 9.68 0.51
C GLU A 171 -1.74 11.08 1.02
N ILE A 172 -2.61 12.08 0.80
CA ILE A 172 -2.30 13.50 1.08
C ILE A 172 -1.91 13.76 2.53
N ASP A 173 -2.35 12.89 3.43
CA ASP A 173 -2.01 12.85 4.85
C ASP A 173 -0.54 12.60 5.14
N LYS A 174 0.19 11.95 4.22
CA LYS A 174 1.63 11.69 4.39
C LYS A 174 2.52 12.85 3.99
N HIS A 175 1.96 13.91 3.40
CA HIS A 175 2.75 15.03 2.86
C HIS A 175 2.90 16.18 3.87
N GLY A 176 4.08 16.32 4.47
CA GLY A 176 4.33 17.32 5.53
C GLY A 176 4.09 18.80 5.15
N GLU A 177 4.18 19.15 3.86
CA GLU A 177 3.92 20.52 3.36
C GLU A 177 2.65 20.63 2.48
N VAL A 178 1.66 19.73 2.68
CA VAL A 178 0.47 19.63 1.81
C VAL A 178 -0.33 20.92 1.71
N ASN A 179 -0.46 21.66 2.82
CA ASN A 179 -1.20 22.92 2.86
C ASN A 179 -0.63 23.98 1.89
N GLU A 180 0.70 24.08 1.77
CA GLU A 180 1.33 25.01 0.83
C GLU A 180 1.13 24.59 -0.63
N VAL A 181 1.18 23.28 -0.90
CA VAL A 181 0.91 22.70 -2.23
C VAL A 181 -0.53 23.00 -2.66
N LEU A 182 -1.51 22.64 -1.83
CA LEU A 182 -2.94 22.87 -2.09
C LEU A 182 -3.26 24.37 -2.25
N TYR A 183 -2.66 25.23 -1.41
CA TYR A 183 -2.81 26.67 -1.53
C TYR A 183 -2.28 27.20 -2.87
N THR A 184 -1.13 26.70 -3.31
CA THR A 184 -0.52 27.13 -4.58
C THR A 184 -1.35 26.67 -5.78
N LEU A 185 -1.76 25.39 -5.81
CA LEU A 185 -2.58 24.84 -6.90
C LEU A 185 -3.92 25.57 -7.03
N SER A 186 -4.62 25.77 -5.90
CA SER A 186 -5.93 26.45 -5.88
C SER A 186 -5.88 27.94 -6.24
N ARG A 187 -4.72 28.59 -6.15
CA ARG A 187 -4.53 30.01 -6.50
C ARG A 187 -3.78 30.26 -7.79
N SER A 188 -3.41 29.21 -8.53
CA SER A 188 -2.65 29.31 -9.78
C SER A 188 -3.17 30.41 -10.71
N GLN A 189 -4.48 30.43 -11.02
CA GLN A 189 -5.08 31.47 -11.87
C GLN A 189 -4.91 32.89 -11.34
N SER A 190 -5.02 33.07 -10.01
CA SER A 190 -4.96 34.40 -9.38
C SER A 190 -3.55 34.87 -9.06
N LYS A 191 -2.60 33.95 -8.88
CA LYS A 191 -1.26 34.20 -8.33
C LYS A 191 -0.18 34.09 -9.41
N ASP A 192 -0.31 33.09 -10.28
CA ASP A 192 0.68 32.76 -11.30
C ASP A 192 0.19 33.18 -12.71
N ASP A 193 -0.95 33.89 -12.79
CA ASP A 193 -1.55 34.45 -14.02
C ASP A 193 -1.76 33.42 -15.14
N VAL A 194 -2.11 32.18 -14.76
CA VAL A 194 -2.42 31.11 -15.71
C VAL A 194 -3.86 31.24 -16.22
N ASP A 195 -4.05 31.10 -17.52
CA ASP A 195 -5.35 31.25 -18.20
C ASP A 195 -6.06 29.89 -18.45
N PHE A 196 -5.81 28.92 -17.57
CA PHE A 196 -6.39 27.57 -17.68
C PHE A 196 -6.80 27.03 -16.30
N PRO A 197 -7.77 26.11 -16.23
CA PRO A 197 -8.18 25.51 -14.96
C PRO A 197 -7.12 24.55 -14.40
N VAL A 198 -6.84 24.69 -13.09
CA VAL A 198 -6.03 23.75 -12.32
C VAL A 198 -6.91 23.15 -11.24
N LEU A 199 -7.12 21.83 -11.29
CA LEU A 199 -7.96 21.10 -10.35
C LEU A 199 -7.11 20.17 -9.50
N THR A 200 -7.45 20.06 -8.21
CA THR A 200 -6.84 19.08 -7.31
C THR A 200 -7.85 18.02 -6.91
N ILE A 201 -7.43 16.75 -7.00
CA ILE A 201 -8.10 15.60 -6.40
C ILE A 201 -7.18 15.09 -5.30
N GLY A 202 -7.51 15.36 -4.04
CA GLY A 202 -6.76 14.83 -2.90
C GLY A 202 -7.41 13.54 -2.38
N ILE A 203 -6.61 12.51 -2.16
CA ILE A 203 -7.06 11.22 -1.65
C ILE A 203 -6.39 10.97 -0.30
N SER A 204 -7.15 10.61 0.72
CA SER A 204 -6.61 10.20 2.02
C SER A 204 -7.25 8.90 2.49
N ASN A 205 -6.43 8.08 3.16
CA ASN A 205 -6.92 6.90 3.87
C ASN A 205 -7.43 7.23 5.28
N ASP A 206 -7.13 8.43 5.77
CA ASP A 206 -7.55 8.90 7.09
C ASP A 206 -8.87 9.69 6.98
N ILE A 207 -9.93 9.15 7.57
CA ILE A 207 -11.26 9.76 7.63
C ILE A 207 -11.24 11.05 8.48
N GLU A 208 -10.29 11.16 9.41
CA GLU A 208 -10.10 12.33 10.29
C GLU A 208 -9.28 13.44 9.63
N PHE A 209 -8.61 13.18 8.49
CA PHE A 209 -7.76 14.16 7.79
C PHE A 209 -8.48 15.46 7.39
N LYS A 210 -9.82 15.48 7.39
CA LYS A 210 -10.61 16.72 7.27
C LYS A 210 -10.14 17.83 8.24
N GLY A 211 -9.51 17.48 9.36
CA GLY A 211 -8.96 18.42 10.35
C GLY A 211 -7.56 18.98 10.06
N GLU A 212 -6.77 18.39 9.15
CA GLU A 212 -5.37 18.78 8.93
C GLU A 212 -5.17 19.86 7.84
N ILE A 213 -6.20 20.08 7.02
CA ILE A 213 -6.18 21.18 6.03
C ILE A 213 -6.48 22.50 6.73
N GLU A 214 -5.54 23.44 6.66
CA GLU A 214 -5.65 24.76 7.28
C GLU A 214 -6.86 25.55 6.73
N SER A 215 -7.51 26.35 7.58
CA SER A 215 -8.72 27.10 7.20
C SER A 215 -8.52 28.03 6.00
N ARG A 216 -7.31 28.58 5.79
CA ARG A 216 -7.00 29.41 4.60
C ARG A 216 -7.00 28.61 3.30
N VAL A 217 -6.60 27.34 3.38
CA VAL A 217 -6.56 26.41 2.26
C VAL A 217 -7.98 25.94 1.97
N GLN A 218 -8.75 25.54 2.99
CA GLN A 218 -10.16 25.18 2.82
C GLN A 218 -10.97 26.30 2.18
N SER A 219 -10.77 27.55 2.61
CA SER A 219 -11.44 28.73 2.07
C SER A 219 -11.16 28.98 0.59
N THR A 220 -9.96 28.61 0.13
CA THR A 220 -9.52 28.80 -1.26
C THR A 220 -9.84 27.58 -2.14
N LEU A 221 -9.61 26.38 -1.63
CA LEU A 221 -9.80 25.11 -2.32
C LEU A 221 -11.28 24.79 -2.53
N GLN A 222 -12.12 25.10 -1.53
CA GLN A 222 -13.56 24.81 -1.48
C GLN A 222 -13.90 23.41 -2.03
N PRO A 223 -13.32 22.35 -1.47
CA PRO A 223 -13.41 21.03 -2.06
C PRO A 223 -14.80 20.40 -1.83
N GLU A 224 -15.27 19.67 -2.83
CA GLU A 224 -16.33 18.69 -2.67
C GLU A 224 -15.78 17.44 -2.00
N HIS A 225 -16.46 16.98 -0.95
CA HIS A 225 -16.03 15.82 -0.18
C HIS A 225 -16.74 14.55 -0.65
N ARG A 226 -15.98 13.49 -0.90
CA ARG A 226 -16.52 12.17 -1.28
C ARG A 226 -15.97 11.09 -0.35
N THR A 227 -16.87 10.27 0.19
CA THR A 227 -16.48 9.14 1.03
C THR A 227 -16.61 7.85 0.23
N PHE A 228 -15.59 7.00 0.30
CA PHE A 228 -15.58 5.64 -0.19
C PHE A 228 -15.77 4.73 1.02
N THR A 229 -16.83 3.93 0.99
CA THR A 229 -17.08 2.91 2.00
C THR A 229 -16.26 1.65 1.66
N PRO A 230 -15.95 0.81 2.65
CA PRO A 230 -15.57 -0.59 2.43
C PRO A 230 -16.42 -1.28 1.36
N TYR A 231 -15.83 -2.26 0.67
CA TYR A 231 -16.61 -3.12 -0.21
C TYR A 231 -17.39 -4.14 0.61
N GLU A 232 -18.65 -4.33 0.24
CA GLU A 232 -19.44 -5.46 0.74
C GLU A 232 -19.01 -6.74 0.01
N GLU A 233 -19.30 -7.90 0.60
CA GLU A 233 -18.91 -9.21 0.09
C GLU A 233 -19.37 -9.44 -1.36
N ASP A 234 -20.60 -9.08 -1.70
CA ASP A 234 -21.16 -9.19 -3.07
C ASP A 234 -20.40 -8.32 -4.08
N GLN A 235 -19.90 -7.17 -3.64
CA GLN A 235 -19.06 -6.30 -4.47
C GLN A 235 -17.67 -6.91 -4.68
N LEU A 236 -17.08 -7.53 -3.65
CA LEU A 236 -15.80 -8.23 -3.77
C LEU A 236 -15.90 -9.45 -4.70
N ILE A 237 -16.97 -10.25 -4.58
CA ILE A 237 -17.26 -11.35 -5.52
C ILE A 237 -17.29 -10.81 -6.95
N ALA A 238 -18.04 -9.75 -7.20
CA ALA A 238 -18.13 -9.16 -8.54
C ALA A 238 -16.79 -8.59 -9.04
N ILE A 239 -15.93 -8.06 -8.16
CA ILE A 239 -14.56 -7.63 -8.51
C ILE A 239 -13.71 -8.82 -8.95
N LEU A 240 -13.74 -9.91 -8.19
CA LEU A 240 -12.98 -11.12 -8.48
C LEU A 240 -13.48 -11.82 -9.76
N GLU A 241 -14.79 -11.86 -9.97
CA GLU A 241 -15.39 -12.38 -11.21
C GLU A 241 -14.94 -11.60 -12.44
N ASN A 242 -14.84 -10.27 -12.35
CA ASN A 242 -14.30 -9.43 -13.42
C ASN A 242 -12.80 -9.65 -13.71
N ARG A 243 -12.12 -10.45 -12.88
CA ARG A 243 -10.71 -10.83 -13.00
C ARG A 243 -10.53 -12.34 -13.16
N ARG A 244 -11.61 -13.10 -13.31
CA ARG A 244 -11.58 -14.55 -13.56
C ARG A 244 -10.74 -14.89 -14.79
N ASP A 245 -10.74 -14.02 -15.79
CA ASP A 245 -9.97 -14.12 -17.03
C ASP A 245 -8.45 -13.93 -16.84
N ALA A 246 -7.98 -13.76 -15.60
CA ALA A 246 -6.58 -13.96 -15.24
C ALA A 246 -6.18 -15.43 -15.27
N PHE A 247 -7.13 -16.34 -15.05
CA PHE A 247 -6.96 -17.79 -15.03
C PHE A 247 -7.46 -18.41 -16.33
N TYR A 248 -6.94 -19.59 -16.68
CA TYR A 248 -7.53 -20.37 -17.77
C TYR A 248 -8.96 -20.82 -17.44
N ASP A 249 -9.76 -21.02 -18.49
CA ASP A 249 -11.15 -21.46 -18.34
C ASP A 249 -11.22 -22.86 -17.70
N GLY A 250 -12.05 -23.01 -16.67
CA GLY A 250 -12.23 -24.26 -15.93
C GLY A 250 -11.18 -24.56 -14.86
N VAL A 251 -10.18 -23.70 -14.66
CA VAL A 251 -9.14 -23.88 -13.63
C VAL A 251 -9.62 -23.48 -12.22
N LEU A 252 -10.62 -22.62 -12.11
CA LEU A 252 -11.12 -22.16 -10.82
C LEU A 252 -12.32 -22.99 -10.37
N ASP A 253 -12.24 -23.59 -9.18
CA ASP A 253 -13.41 -24.16 -8.51
C ASP A 253 -14.42 -23.07 -8.11
N ASP A 254 -15.70 -23.44 -8.04
CA ASP A 254 -16.82 -22.51 -7.80
C ASP A 254 -16.72 -21.81 -6.43
N GLU A 255 -16.08 -22.43 -5.43
CA GLU A 255 -15.97 -21.89 -4.06
C GLU A 255 -14.77 -20.94 -3.86
N VAL A 256 -13.85 -20.84 -4.83
CA VAL A 256 -12.64 -19.99 -4.71
C VAL A 256 -13.01 -18.52 -4.51
N ILE A 257 -13.85 -17.98 -5.40
CA ILE A 257 -14.22 -16.55 -5.37
C ILE A 257 -15.05 -16.20 -4.14
N PRO A 258 -16.12 -16.97 -3.79
CA PRO A 258 -16.86 -16.76 -2.54
C PRO A 258 -15.95 -16.78 -1.31
N THR A 259 -15.10 -17.80 -1.16
CA THR A 259 -14.19 -17.92 -0.01
C THR A 259 -13.23 -16.73 0.08
N THR A 260 -12.65 -16.32 -1.05
CA THR A 260 -11.74 -15.18 -1.10
C THR A 260 -12.44 -13.87 -0.72
N ALA A 261 -13.67 -13.67 -1.19
CA ALA A 261 -14.47 -12.48 -0.89
C ALA A 261 -14.88 -12.43 0.59
N GLU A 262 -15.29 -13.56 1.16
CA GLU A 262 -15.63 -13.69 2.59
C GLU A 262 -14.44 -13.29 3.47
N LEU A 263 -13.26 -13.90 3.26
CA LEU A 263 -12.05 -13.58 4.02
C LEU A 263 -11.68 -12.10 3.92
N ALA A 264 -11.74 -11.52 2.71
CA ALA A 264 -11.41 -10.11 2.51
C ALA A 264 -12.46 -9.15 3.10
N ALA A 265 -13.74 -9.56 3.16
CA ALA A 265 -14.80 -8.78 3.79
C ALA A 265 -14.64 -8.73 5.32
N GLU A 266 -14.16 -9.81 5.95
CA GLU A 266 -13.89 -9.86 7.39
C GLU A 266 -12.85 -8.80 7.82
N GLU A 267 -11.82 -8.56 7.00
CA GLU A 267 -10.85 -7.47 7.19
C GLU A 267 -11.23 -6.21 6.41
N HIS A 268 -12.37 -5.63 6.76
CA HIS A 268 -12.75 -4.28 6.33
C HIS A 268 -13.01 -4.09 4.82
N GLY A 269 -13.25 -5.17 4.07
CA GLY A 269 -13.65 -5.07 2.66
C GLY A 269 -12.57 -4.49 1.73
N ASP A 270 -11.30 -4.85 1.95
CA ASP A 270 -10.17 -4.39 1.14
C ASP A 270 -10.05 -5.21 -0.17
N ALA A 271 -10.36 -4.57 -1.31
CA ALA A 271 -10.27 -5.23 -2.62
C ALA A 271 -8.83 -5.54 -3.05
N ARG A 272 -7.80 -4.84 -2.55
CA ARG A 272 -6.40 -5.21 -2.81
C ARG A 272 -6.06 -6.51 -2.10
N ARG A 273 -6.55 -6.72 -0.87
CA ARG A 273 -6.39 -8.00 -0.17
C ARG A 273 -7.09 -9.12 -0.93
N ALA A 274 -8.35 -8.94 -1.32
CA ALA A 274 -9.09 -9.93 -2.10
C ALA A 274 -8.33 -10.37 -3.36
N VAL A 275 -7.83 -9.41 -4.13
CA VAL A 275 -7.07 -9.69 -5.37
C VAL A 275 -5.74 -10.37 -5.08
N ARG A 276 -5.03 -9.98 -4.01
CA ARG A 276 -3.78 -10.61 -3.60
C ARG A 276 -4.00 -12.06 -3.19
N LEU A 277 -5.00 -12.32 -2.35
CA LEU A 277 -5.36 -13.69 -1.95
C LEU A 277 -5.74 -14.54 -3.17
N PHE A 278 -6.51 -13.98 -4.09
CA PHE A 278 -6.91 -14.66 -5.32
C PHE A 278 -5.70 -15.04 -6.18
N ARG A 279 -4.73 -14.13 -6.33
CA ARG A 279 -3.49 -14.40 -7.05
C ARG A 279 -2.64 -15.45 -6.35
N ASN A 280 -2.40 -15.28 -5.05
CA ASN A 280 -1.58 -16.19 -4.27
C ASN A 280 -2.17 -17.61 -4.25
N ALA A 281 -3.50 -17.76 -4.20
CA ALA A 281 -4.15 -19.07 -4.30
C ALA A 281 -3.86 -19.76 -5.65
N GLY A 282 -3.78 -18.99 -6.74
CA GLY A 282 -3.36 -19.49 -8.04
C GLY A 282 -1.87 -19.87 -8.08
N GLU A 283 -1.01 -19.02 -7.52
CA GLU A 283 0.43 -19.28 -7.41
C GLU A 283 0.71 -20.57 -6.62
N ILE A 284 0.00 -20.80 -5.50
CA ILE A 284 0.12 -22.03 -4.71
C ILE A 284 -0.30 -23.25 -5.53
N ALA A 285 -1.46 -23.20 -6.19
CA ALA A 285 -1.92 -24.32 -7.01
C ALA A 285 -0.91 -24.68 -8.12
N ASP A 286 -0.33 -23.67 -8.76
CA ASP A 286 0.67 -23.83 -9.81
C ASP A 286 1.98 -24.43 -9.26
N GLU A 287 2.44 -23.95 -8.10
CA GLU A 287 3.62 -24.48 -7.39
C GLU A 287 3.45 -25.93 -6.93
N GLU A 288 2.24 -26.31 -6.53
CA GLU A 288 1.89 -27.69 -6.13
C GLU A 288 1.68 -28.63 -7.34
N GLY A 289 1.54 -28.06 -8.55
CA GLY A 289 1.26 -28.81 -9.78
C GLY A 289 -0.19 -29.30 -9.87
N ASP A 290 -1.11 -28.60 -9.22
CA ASP A 290 -2.54 -28.88 -9.26
C ASP A 290 -3.18 -28.27 -10.52
N ASP A 291 -4.10 -28.99 -11.15
CA ASP A 291 -4.80 -28.50 -12.36
C ASP A 291 -5.91 -27.47 -12.04
N ILE A 292 -6.35 -27.39 -10.77
CA ILE A 292 -7.51 -26.62 -10.33
C ILE A 292 -7.20 -25.86 -9.05
N VAL A 293 -7.50 -24.56 -9.02
CA VAL A 293 -7.45 -23.76 -7.80
C VAL A 293 -8.70 -24.05 -6.96
N THR A 294 -8.51 -24.35 -5.68
CA THR A 294 -9.60 -24.70 -4.75
C THR A 294 -9.67 -23.72 -3.57
N ALA A 295 -10.76 -23.78 -2.81
CA ALA A 295 -10.90 -22.99 -1.57
C ALA A 295 -9.78 -23.28 -0.55
N ASN A 296 -9.16 -24.47 -0.57
CA ASN A 296 -8.02 -24.76 0.31
C ASN A 296 -6.80 -23.92 -0.03
N HIS A 297 -6.50 -23.70 -1.32
CA HIS A 297 -5.40 -22.83 -1.74
C HIS A 297 -5.64 -21.38 -1.31
N VAL A 298 -6.90 -20.94 -1.22
CA VAL A 298 -7.25 -19.61 -0.70
C VAL A 298 -6.97 -19.52 0.80
N LEU A 299 -7.35 -20.54 1.58
CA LEU A 299 -7.09 -20.58 3.03
C LEU A 299 -5.57 -20.62 3.31
N GLU A 300 -4.83 -21.39 2.54
CA GLU A 300 -3.36 -21.43 2.62
C GLU A 300 -2.73 -20.09 2.22
N ALA A 301 -3.21 -19.46 1.15
CA ALA A 301 -2.77 -18.14 0.75
C ALA A 301 -2.99 -17.10 1.85
N ASP A 302 -4.12 -17.17 2.57
CA ASP A 302 -4.41 -16.26 3.68
C ASP A 302 -3.45 -16.47 4.85
N GLU A 303 -3.22 -17.72 5.24
CA GLU A 303 -2.24 -18.06 6.29
C GLU A 303 -0.83 -17.58 5.91
N LEU A 304 -0.40 -17.80 4.66
CA LEU A 304 0.90 -17.33 4.18
C LEU A 304 1.01 -15.80 4.20
N VAL A 305 -0.04 -15.09 3.78
CA VAL A 305 -0.06 -13.61 3.82
C VAL A 305 0.04 -13.09 5.25
N GLU A 306 -0.67 -13.71 6.21
CA GLU A 306 -0.55 -13.36 7.63
C GLU A 306 0.88 -13.58 8.15
N VAL A 307 1.49 -14.71 7.80
CA VAL A 307 2.88 -15.03 8.17
C VAL A 307 3.86 -14.03 7.56
N GLU A 308 3.68 -13.64 6.29
CA GLU A 308 4.51 -12.64 5.61
C GLU A 308 4.42 -11.26 6.28
N LEU A 309 3.20 -10.78 6.54
CA LEU A 309 2.98 -9.50 7.24
C LEU A 309 3.64 -9.52 8.61
N PHE A 310 3.44 -10.61 9.36
CA PHE A 310 4.09 -10.82 10.65
C PHE A 310 5.62 -10.71 10.52
N MET A 311 6.18 -11.37 9.52
CA MET A 311 7.63 -11.38 9.27
C MET A 311 8.19 -10.01 8.89
N GLU A 312 7.47 -9.22 8.10
CA GLU A 312 7.85 -7.84 7.77
C GLU A 312 7.88 -6.95 9.01
N MET A 313 6.86 -7.06 9.88
CA MET A 313 6.80 -6.32 11.13
C MET A 313 7.95 -6.70 12.07
N VAL A 314 8.27 -7.99 12.16
CA VAL A 314 9.44 -8.47 12.91
C VAL A 314 10.72 -7.90 12.31
N LYS A 315 10.93 -7.97 10.99
CA LYS A 315 12.12 -7.44 10.29
C LYS A 315 12.33 -5.95 10.59
N GLY A 316 11.27 -5.14 10.52
CA GLY A 316 11.31 -3.69 10.80
C GLY A 316 11.50 -3.32 12.27
N THR A 317 11.47 -4.29 13.18
CA THR A 317 11.66 -4.06 14.61
C THR A 317 13.16 -3.91 14.97
N PRO A 318 13.55 -2.92 15.80
CA PRO A 318 14.92 -2.84 16.32
C PRO A 318 15.35 -4.10 17.06
N LEU A 319 16.65 -4.40 17.08
CA LEU A 319 17.21 -5.61 17.72
C LEU A 319 16.67 -5.88 19.14
N SER A 320 16.63 -4.86 20.00
CA SER A 320 16.09 -5.02 21.37
C SER A 320 14.63 -5.46 21.40
N GLY A 321 13.82 -5.07 20.42
CA GLY A 321 12.44 -5.53 20.29
C GLY A 321 12.36 -6.96 19.74
N LYS A 322 13.24 -7.34 18.81
CA LYS A 322 13.33 -8.72 18.29
C LYS A 322 13.76 -9.71 19.38
N LEU A 323 14.81 -9.38 20.15
CA LEU A 323 15.27 -10.21 21.28
C LEU A 323 14.20 -10.37 22.37
N LEU A 324 13.39 -9.34 22.57
CA LEU A 324 12.31 -9.38 23.54
C LEU A 324 11.12 -10.21 23.07
N LEU A 325 10.81 -10.15 21.77
CA LEU A 325 9.84 -11.07 21.15
C LEU A 325 10.34 -12.52 21.24
N PHE A 326 11.62 -12.77 20.92
CA PHE A 326 12.25 -14.08 21.05
C PHE A 326 12.21 -14.63 22.47
N ALA A 327 12.39 -13.77 23.48
CA ALA A 327 12.25 -14.16 24.88
C ALA A 327 10.83 -14.63 25.23
N LEU A 328 9.81 -13.94 24.72
CA LEU A 328 8.42 -14.37 24.86
C LEU A 328 8.16 -15.67 24.09
N THR A 329 8.60 -15.80 22.84
CA THR A 329 8.49 -17.05 22.06
C THR A 329 9.14 -18.24 22.76
N ARG A 330 10.31 -18.02 23.38
CA ARG A 330 11.00 -19.04 24.18
C ARG A 330 10.22 -19.39 25.45
N LEU A 331 9.57 -18.41 26.09
CA LEU A 331 8.72 -18.64 27.26
C LEU A 331 7.48 -19.45 26.89
N ASP A 332 6.82 -19.08 25.79
CA ASP A 332 5.62 -19.72 25.28
C ASP A 332 5.87 -21.19 24.95
N ARG A 333 6.89 -21.45 24.12
CA ARG A 333 7.30 -22.82 23.75
C ARG A 333 7.63 -23.71 24.94
N ASN A 334 8.19 -23.13 26.00
CA ASN A 334 8.55 -23.88 27.21
C ASN A 334 7.37 -24.06 28.19
N ASN A 335 6.25 -23.36 27.96
CA ASN A 335 5.06 -23.40 28.80
C ASN A 335 3.79 -23.47 27.93
N PRO A 336 3.58 -24.55 27.13
CA PRO A 336 2.48 -24.62 26.16
C PRO A 336 1.08 -24.55 26.80
N GLU A 337 0.96 -24.87 28.08
CA GLU A 337 -0.29 -24.78 28.86
C GLU A 337 -0.61 -23.34 29.31
N LYS A 338 0.30 -22.38 29.07
CA LYS A 338 0.19 -21.00 29.56
C LYS A 338 0.19 -20.01 28.40
N GLU A 339 -0.98 -19.48 28.09
CA GLU A 339 -1.15 -18.51 27.01
C GLU A 339 -0.64 -17.09 27.33
N TRP A 340 -0.60 -16.69 28.61
CA TRP A 340 -0.40 -15.27 29.01
C TRP A 340 0.80 -15.09 29.94
N PHE A 341 1.78 -14.28 29.53
CA PHE A 341 3.03 -14.03 30.26
C PHE A 341 3.12 -12.60 30.77
N ARG A 342 3.57 -12.39 32.02
CA ARG A 342 3.74 -11.04 32.60
C ARG A 342 4.98 -10.34 32.04
N THR A 343 4.97 -9.02 32.02
CA THR A 343 6.15 -8.21 31.63
C THR A 343 7.42 -8.62 32.39
N SER A 344 7.32 -8.91 33.69
CA SER A 344 8.46 -9.33 34.51
C SER A 344 9.07 -10.65 34.05
N GLU A 345 8.24 -11.62 33.68
CA GLU A 345 8.68 -12.95 33.23
C GLU A 345 9.39 -12.82 31.88
N ILE A 346 8.79 -12.05 30.96
CA ILE A 346 9.37 -11.78 29.65
C ILE A 346 10.69 -11.02 29.79
N HIS A 347 10.75 -10.02 30.68
CA HIS A 347 11.94 -9.21 30.89
C HIS A 347 13.11 -10.02 31.45
N GLU A 348 12.86 -10.98 32.34
CA GLU A 348 13.88 -11.87 32.90
C GLU A 348 14.52 -12.77 31.81
N VAL A 349 13.69 -13.38 30.96
CA VAL A 349 14.19 -14.19 29.84
C VAL A 349 14.90 -13.32 28.80
N TYR A 350 14.37 -12.13 28.52
CA TYR A 350 15.01 -11.15 27.63
C TYR A 350 16.39 -10.73 28.12
N GLN A 351 16.56 -10.49 29.42
CA GLN A 351 17.87 -10.16 29.98
C GLN A 351 18.90 -11.27 29.78
N THR A 352 18.45 -12.52 29.79
CA THR A 352 19.32 -13.67 29.52
C THR A 352 19.68 -13.73 28.04
N VAL A 353 18.67 -13.72 27.16
CA VAL A 353 18.85 -13.75 25.71
C VAL A 353 19.74 -12.60 25.22
N ALA A 354 19.52 -11.38 25.71
CA ALA A 354 20.32 -10.22 25.31
C ALA A 354 21.80 -10.37 25.68
N ARG A 355 22.11 -10.91 26.87
CA ARG A 355 23.49 -11.18 27.27
C ARG A 355 24.12 -12.30 26.47
N ASP A 356 23.36 -13.33 26.12
CA ASP A 356 23.83 -14.46 25.32
C ASP A 356 24.26 -14.00 23.90
N VAL A 357 23.69 -12.91 23.39
CA VAL A 357 24.09 -12.27 22.12
C VAL A 357 24.96 -11.02 22.29
N GLU A 358 25.57 -10.83 23.47
CA GLU A 358 26.47 -9.71 23.78
C GLU A 358 25.84 -8.30 23.65
N VAL A 359 24.53 -8.18 23.86
CA VAL A 359 23.78 -6.91 23.84
C VAL A 359 23.38 -6.49 25.26
N GLU A 360 23.63 -5.23 25.61
CA GLU A 360 23.21 -4.68 26.89
C GLU A 360 21.66 -4.61 26.99
N PRO A 361 21.03 -5.34 27.95
CA PRO A 361 19.59 -5.41 28.03
C PRO A 361 18.98 -4.07 28.43
N LYS A 362 17.91 -3.69 27.74
CA LYS A 362 17.10 -2.53 28.13
C LYS A 362 16.42 -2.75 29.49
N GLY A 363 16.31 -1.68 30.27
CA GLY A 363 15.60 -1.70 31.55
C GLY A 363 14.10 -1.97 31.40
N TYR A 364 13.45 -2.32 32.51
CA TYR A 364 12.05 -2.79 32.56
C TYR A 364 11.06 -1.84 31.85
N ASN A 365 11.14 -0.53 32.08
CA ASN A 365 10.22 0.43 31.45
C ASN A 365 10.37 0.46 29.93
N ARG A 366 11.61 0.37 29.43
CA ARG A 366 11.87 0.35 27.99
C ARG A 366 11.42 -0.98 27.37
N ALA A 367 11.57 -2.09 28.08
CA ALA A 367 11.02 -3.38 27.68
C ALA A 367 9.47 -3.33 27.57
N LEU A 368 8.81 -2.69 28.55
CA LEU A 368 7.36 -2.47 28.51
C LEU A 368 6.92 -1.61 27.31
N GLU A 369 7.64 -0.54 26.99
CA GLU A 369 7.39 0.27 25.79
C GLU A 369 7.52 -0.54 24.51
N LEU A 370 8.56 -1.38 24.40
CA LEU A 370 8.77 -2.24 23.24
C LEU A 370 7.67 -3.31 23.11
N LEU A 371 7.24 -3.93 24.22
CA LEU A 371 6.09 -4.83 24.22
C LEU A 371 4.82 -4.14 23.74
N ASN A 372 4.56 -2.92 24.21
CA ASN A 372 3.38 -2.17 23.77
C ASN A 372 3.46 -1.78 22.29
N LYS A 373 4.66 -1.51 21.76
CA LYS A 373 4.85 -1.29 20.33
C LYS A 373 4.50 -2.54 19.52
N HIS A 374 4.89 -3.72 20.00
CA HIS A 374 4.50 -5.01 19.42
C HIS A 374 3.00 -5.27 19.50
N VAL A 375 2.33 -4.76 20.54
CA VAL A 375 0.86 -4.80 20.60
C VAL A 375 0.22 -3.88 19.55
N THR A 376 0.75 -2.67 19.37
CA THR A 376 0.24 -1.74 18.35
C THR A 376 0.45 -2.24 16.93
N THR A 377 1.45 -3.09 16.71
CA THR A 377 1.72 -3.73 15.40
C THR A 377 0.99 -5.07 15.26
N GLY A 378 0.16 -5.51 16.21
CA GLY A 378 -0.56 -6.78 16.09
C GLY A 378 0.29 -8.04 16.33
N VAL A 379 1.61 -7.91 16.50
CA VAL A 379 2.50 -9.04 16.81
C VAL A 379 2.15 -9.70 18.16
N LEU A 380 1.67 -8.90 19.12
CA LEU A 380 1.30 -9.35 20.45
C LEU A 380 -0.09 -8.90 20.85
N GLU A 381 -0.79 -9.72 21.64
CA GLU A 381 -1.91 -9.22 22.43
C GLU A 381 -1.45 -8.73 23.80
N SER A 382 -2.22 -7.82 24.41
CA SER A 382 -2.07 -7.51 25.83
C SER A 382 -3.40 -7.47 26.58
N LYS A 383 -3.41 -8.04 27.79
CA LYS A 383 -4.54 -7.95 28.73
C LYS A 383 -4.09 -7.35 30.05
N LYS A 384 -4.90 -6.44 30.59
CA LYS A 384 -4.73 -5.92 31.95
C LYS A 384 -5.38 -6.91 32.91
N LYS A 385 -4.62 -7.42 33.89
CA LYS A 385 -5.15 -8.28 34.95
C LYS A 385 -5.04 -7.59 36.30
N GLU A 386 -6.07 -7.74 37.12
CA GLU A 386 -6.07 -7.32 38.53
C GLU A 386 -5.58 -8.48 39.39
N GLY A 387 -4.46 -8.28 40.07
CA GLY A 387 -3.68 -9.33 40.73
C GLY A 387 -3.81 -9.41 42.24
N GLY A 388 -4.94 -9.00 42.83
CA GLY A 388 -5.09 -8.95 44.29
C GLY A 388 -3.95 -8.16 44.96
N ASP A 389 -3.24 -8.77 45.91
CA ASP A 389 -2.11 -8.18 46.65
C ASP A 389 -0.89 -7.79 45.78
N GLN A 390 -0.81 -8.28 44.54
CA GLN A 390 0.28 -7.94 43.61
C GLN A 390 -0.01 -6.74 42.70
N GLY A 391 -1.16 -6.07 42.89
CA GLY A 391 -1.53 -4.88 42.14
C GLY A 391 -1.95 -5.16 40.69
N LYS A 392 -1.95 -4.11 39.86
CA LYS A 392 -2.35 -4.18 38.44
C LYS A 392 -1.13 -4.48 37.58
N PHE A 393 -1.22 -5.51 36.74
CA PHE A 393 -0.15 -5.87 35.81
C PHE A 393 -0.69 -6.14 34.41
N ARG A 394 0.21 -6.07 33.42
CA ARG A 394 -0.07 -6.45 32.03
C ARG A 394 0.51 -7.83 31.74
N SER A 395 -0.24 -8.60 30.99
CA SER A 395 0.20 -9.87 30.40
C SER A 395 0.12 -9.80 28.88
N TYR A 396 0.98 -10.55 28.23
CA TYR A 396 1.16 -10.58 26.78
C TYR A 396 1.08 -12.02 26.26
N SER A 397 0.65 -12.17 25.02
CA SER A 397 0.57 -13.44 24.29
C SER A 397 0.97 -13.20 22.83
N LEU A 398 1.51 -14.21 22.17
CA LEU A 398 1.78 -14.19 20.73
C LEU A 398 0.45 -14.37 19.97
N GLN A 399 0.26 -13.63 18.88
CA GLN A 399 -0.89 -13.89 17.99
C GLN A 399 -0.60 -14.94 16.91
N GLY A 400 0.63 -15.02 16.40
CA GLY A 400 1.04 -16.02 15.41
C GLY A 400 1.53 -17.34 16.02
N ASP A 401 1.71 -18.34 15.15
CA ASP A 401 2.28 -19.64 15.54
C ASP A 401 3.69 -19.48 16.16
N VAL A 402 3.94 -20.23 17.23
CA VAL A 402 5.15 -20.12 18.05
C VAL A 402 6.39 -20.56 17.26
N GLU A 403 6.31 -21.64 16.49
CA GLU A 403 7.47 -22.15 15.74
C GLU A 403 7.77 -21.30 14.50
N SER A 404 6.73 -20.85 13.80
CA SER A 404 6.84 -19.91 12.67
C SER A 404 7.45 -18.58 13.13
N THR A 405 6.96 -18.04 14.25
CA THR A 405 7.53 -16.85 14.90
C THR A 405 9.00 -17.05 15.26
N ARG A 406 9.34 -18.20 15.85
CA ARG A 406 10.72 -18.51 16.25
C ARG A 406 11.65 -18.57 15.05
N THR A 407 11.26 -19.29 14.02
CA THR A 407 12.04 -19.45 12.78
C THR A 407 12.23 -18.11 12.11
N GLY A 408 11.17 -17.31 12.05
CA GLY A 408 11.19 -15.97 11.52
C GLY A 408 12.14 -15.01 12.24
N LEU A 409 12.13 -15.03 13.56
CA LEU A 409 13.04 -14.23 14.40
C LEU A 409 14.51 -14.63 14.20
N ILE A 410 14.79 -15.93 14.11
CA ILE A 410 16.16 -16.43 13.86
C ILE A 410 16.61 -15.98 12.48
N ASN A 411 15.81 -16.21 11.43
CA ASN A 411 16.18 -15.88 10.05
C ASN A 411 16.37 -14.37 9.81
N SER A 412 15.66 -13.53 10.56
CA SER A 412 15.73 -12.06 10.42
C SER A 412 16.70 -11.37 11.38
N THR A 413 17.45 -12.13 12.19
CA THR A 413 18.33 -11.58 13.25
C THR A 413 19.68 -12.31 13.29
N PRO A 414 20.75 -11.73 12.71
CA PRO A 414 22.08 -12.35 12.67
C PRO A 414 22.63 -12.78 14.04
N GLU A 415 22.34 -12.00 15.08
CA GLU A 415 22.74 -12.28 16.45
C GLU A 415 22.10 -13.57 16.98
N LEU A 416 20.84 -13.84 16.62
CA LEU A 416 20.14 -15.06 17.02
C LEU A 416 20.60 -16.27 16.21
N GLN A 417 20.95 -16.11 14.92
CA GLN A 417 21.53 -17.20 14.11
C GLN A 417 22.84 -17.68 14.74
N THR A 418 23.71 -16.74 15.07
CA THR A 418 25.00 -17.02 15.72
C THR A 418 24.80 -17.78 17.04
N LEU A 419 23.83 -17.33 17.86
CA LEU A 419 23.51 -18.00 19.13
C LEU A 419 22.97 -19.42 18.94
N MET A 420 22.21 -19.65 17.88
CA MET A 420 21.58 -20.95 17.58
C MET A 420 22.49 -21.90 16.79
N GLY A 421 23.69 -21.46 16.41
CA GLY A 421 24.68 -22.25 15.67
C GLY A 421 24.31 -22.46 14.20
N TRP A 422 23.62 -21.48 13.60
CA TRP A 422 23.24 -21.45 12.19
C TRP A 422 24.31 -20.78 11.32
#